data_AF-A0A9P7F567-F1
#
_entry.id   AF-A0A9P7F567-F1
#
_cell.length_a   1.000
_cell.length_b   1.000
_cell.length_c   1.000
_cell.angle_alpha   90.00
_cell.angle_beta   90.00
_cell.angle_gamma   90.00
#
_symmetry.space_group_name_H-M   'P 1'
#
loop_
_entity.id
_entity.type
_entity.pdbx_description
1 polymer ?
#
loop_
_entity_poly.entity_id
_entity_poly.type
_entity_poly.pdbx_seq_one_letter_code
_entity_poly.pdbx_strand_id
1 'polypeptide(L)'
;MTSENTFEGDVLNSEAEEFVTLEVLENSLYIHDQIGEYQDRGEMLEQFSYLDFFLQTYDKAMPTHEEGCRGRPQSVKIPYHQHSIHQNQCRILHGEQAEVIPNFPGKWFANRENLPDHPLYCASLLALLKPWRSLADLKSVSETFVDAFEHFLVDSSLHKVLEEDVKLLKTCTWRVIFSILKVIWRMTLMKKIWCHKVQLKQ
;
A
#
# COMPACT_ATOMS: atom_id res chain seq x y z
N MET A 1 -3.68 -41.24 47.72
CA MET A 1 -4.74 -40.43 47.07
C MET A 1 -4.29 -38.99 47.19
N THR A 2 -3.55 -38.51 46.21
CA THR A 2 -2.96 -37.17 46.15
C THR A 2 -2.82 -36.76 44.68
N SER A 3 -2.82 -35.44 44.46
CA SER A 3 -2.65 -34.66 43.21
C SER A 3 -3.81 -34.79 42.20
N GLU A 4 -4.71 -33.81 42.05
CA GLU A 4 -4.51 -32.42 41.55
C GLU A 4 -3.68 -32.38 40.28
N ASN A 5 -4.32 -32.05 39.16
CA ASN A 5 -3.61 -31.53 37.99
C ASN A 5 -4.47 -30.42 37.37
N THR A 6 -4.26 -29.23 37.88
CA THR A 6 -4.60 -27.95 37.27
C THR A 6 -3.61 -27.74 36.13
N PHE A 7 -4.05 -27.79 34.88
CA PHE A 7 -3.22 -27.37 33.75
C PHE A 7 -3.64 -25.95 33.35
N GLU A 8 -2.78 -25.00 33.73
CA GLU A 8 -2.80 -23.60 33.35
C GLU A 8 -2.64 -23.48 31.83
N GLY A 9 -3.67 -22.96 31.17
CA GLY A 9 -3.56 -22.40 29.82
C GLY A 9 -3.47 -20.89 29.94
N ASP A 10 -2.25 -20.40 30.12
CA ASP A 10 -1.93 -18.98 30.20
C ASP A 10 -2.19 -18.32 28.84
N VAL A 11 -3.39 -17.76 28.67
CA VAL A 11 -3.75 -16.94 27.51
C VAL A 11 -3.07 -15.60 27.71
N LEU A 12 -1.86 -15.46 27.18
CA LEU A 12 -1.21 -14.16 27.01
C LEU A 12 -2.04 -13.35 26.01
N ASN A 13 -3.06 -12.68 26.53
CA ASN A 13 -3.73 -11.55 25.91
C ASN A 13 -2.72 -10.40 25.86
N SER A 14 -1.85 -10.41 24.84
CA SER A 14 -1.02 -9.25 24.56
C SER A 14 -1.96 -8.14 24.10
N GLU A 15 -2.33 -7.25 25.00
CA GLU A 15 -3.07 -6.04 24.70
C GLU A 15 -2.29 -5.30 23.60
N ALA A 16 -2.78 -5.39 22.37
CA ALA A 16 -2.14 -4.76 21.25
C ALA A 16 -2.30 -3.26 21.44
N GLU A 17 -1.23 -2.58 21.84
CA GLU A 17 -1.18 -1.11 21.84
C GLU A 17 -1.58 -0.61 20.44
N GLU A 18 -2.78 -0.03 20.36
CA GLU A 18 -3.35 0.58 19.17
C GLU A 18 -2.89 2.04 19.13
N PHE A 19 -2.08 2.39 18.13
CA PHE A 19 -1.58 3.75 17.97
C PHE A 19 -2.41 4.47 16.91
N VAL A 20 -3.07 5.56 17.31
CA VAL A 20 -3.75 6.48 16.40
C VAL A 20 -2.83 7.66 16.11
N THR A 21 -2.61 7.95 14.83
CA THR A 21 -1.86 9.15 14.43
C THR A 21 -2.82 10.33 14.37
N LEU A 22 -2.56 11.35 15.19
CA LEU A 22 -3.32 12.61 15.19
C LEU A 22 -2.51 13.71 14.50
N GLU A 23 -3.15 14.45 13.61
CA GLU A 23 -2.61 15.65 12.98
C GLU A 23 -3.32 16.89 13.51
N VAL A 24 -2.56 17.93 13.85
CA VAL A 24 -3.10 19.23 14.28
C VAL A 24 -3.05 20.18 13.10
N LEU A 25 -4.22 20.58 12.59
CA LEU A 25 -4.34 21.56 11.51
C LEU A 25 -5.30 22.68 11.97
N GLU A 26 -4.83 23.93 11.94
CA GLU A 26 -5.64 25.12 12.24
C GLU A 26 -6.49 25.01 13.53
N ASN A 27 -5.86 24.63 14.64
CA ASN A 27 -6.49 24.40 15.95
C ASN A 27 -7.49 23.23 16.03
N SER A 28 -7.55 22.38 15.01
CA SER A 28 -8.37 21.18 14.99
C SER A 28 -7.50 19.91 14.96
N LEU A 29 -7.96 18.85 15.64
CA LEU A 29 -7.32 17.53 15.65
C LEU A 29 -8.01 16.62 14.65
N TYR A 30 -7.22 16.00 13.77
CA TYR A 30 -7.69 15.04 12.77
C TYR A 30 -7.04 13.69 12.99
N ILE A 31 -7.82 12.62 12.83
CA ILE A 31 -7.29 11.26 12.76
C ILE A 31 -6.79 11.05 11.34
N HIS A 32 -5.52 10.68 11.19
CA HIS A 32 -4.95 10.38 9.89
C HIS A 32 -5.37 8.97 9.44
N ASP A 33 -6.37 8.91 8.56
CA ASP A 33 -6.90 7.65 8.01
C ASP A 33 -6.39 7.41 6.59
N GLN A 34 -5.20 6.82 6.50
CA GLN A 34 -4.59 6.46 5.20
C GLN A 34 -5.40 5.41 4.43
N ILE A 35 -6.17 4.56 5.14
CA ILE A 35 -7.03 3.57 4.50
C ILE A 35 -8.18 4.29 3.81
N GLY A 36 -8.86 5.20 4.52
CA GLY A 36 -9.89 6.08 3.96
C GLY A 36 -9.39 6.86 2.74
N GLU A 37 -8.22 7.50 2.84
CA GLU A 37 -7.58 8.20 1.72
C GLU A 37 -7.42 7.29 0.48
N TYR A 38 -6.89 6.08 0.68
CA TYR A 38 -6.70 5.12 -0.40
C TYR A 38 -8.04 4.62 -0.97
N GLN A 39 -9.04 4.39 -0.13
CA GLN A 39 -10.38 3.98 -0.54
C GLN A 39 -11.13 5.09 -1.31
N ASP A 40 -10.78 6.35 -1.10
CA ASP A 40 -11.39 7.52 -1.73
C ASP A 40 -10.66 7.98 -3.01
N ARG A 41 -9.55 7.33 -3.38
CA ARG A 41 -8.70 7.69 -4.53
C ARG A 41 -9.46 7.87 -5.86
N GLY A 42 -9.06 8.82 -6.68
CA GLY A 42 -9.69 9.01 -8.00
C GLY A 42 -9.56 7.80 -8.94
N GLU A 43 -10.41 7.73 -9.96
CA GLU A 43 -10.47 6.63 -10.94
C GLU A 43 -9.13 6.38 -11.65
N MET A 44 -8.35 7.43 -11.90
CA MET A 44 -7.02 7.31 -12.52
C MET A 44 -6.03 6.48 -11.69
N LEU A 45 -6.30 6.29 -10.39
CA LEU A 45 -5.48 5.52 -9.45
C LEU A 45 -6.12 4.16 -9.10
N GLU A 46 -7.18 3.74 -9.79
CA GLU A 46 -7.90 2.51 -9.46
C GLU A 46 -6.99 1.27 -9.47
N GLN A 47 -6.04 1.24 -10.41
CA GLN A 47 -5.06 0.17 -10.59
C GLN A 47 -3.86 0.25 -9.64
N PHE A 48 -3.78 1.29 -8.80
CA PHE A 48 -2.68 1.41 -7.84
C PHE A 48 -2.98 0.51 -6.65
N SER A 49 -1.96 -0.22 -6.20
CA SER A 49 -1.97 -0.86 -4.88
C SER A 49 -1.86 0.20 -3.78
N TYR A 50 -2.12 -0.17 -2.53
CA TYR A 50 -1.94 0.72 -1.38
C TYR A 50 -0.50 1.25 -1.32
N LEU A 51 0.48 0.38 -1.58
CA LEU A 51 1.89 0.76 -1.65
C LEU A 51 2.17 1.76 -2.79
N ASP A 52 1.70 1.47 -4.00
CA ASP A 52 1.91 2.34 -5.16
C ASP A 52 1.29 3.72 -4.95
N PHE A 53 0.10 3.77 -4.33
CA PHE A 53 -0.59 5.01 -4.02
C PHE A 53 0.27 5.95 -3.19
N PHE A 54 0.83 5.48 -2.07
CA PHE A 54 1.66 6.32 -1.20
C PHE A 54 3.10 6.53 -1.70
N LEU A 55 3.61 5.64 -2.55
CA LEU A 55 4.93 5.82 -3.17
C LEU A 55 4.94 6.78 -4.34
N GLN A 56 3.88 6.76 -5.15
CA GLN A 56 3.84 7.48 -6.42
C GLN A 56 3.01 8.76 -6.33
N THR A 57 2.35 9.01 -5.21
CA THR A 57 1.53 10.21 -5.05
C THR A 57 1.66 10.85 -3.67
N TYR A 58 1.42 12.16 -3.58
CA TYR A 58 1.27 12.89 -2.32
C TYR A 58 0.00 13.73 -2.32
N ASP A 59 -0.51 14.03 -1.12
CA ASP A 59 -1.73 14.81 -0.95
C ASP A 59 -1.51 16.33 -1.08
N LYS A 60 -2.48 17.04 -1.65
CA LYS A 60 -2.49 18.50 -1.70
C LYS A 60 -3.92 19.04 -1.77
N ALA A 61 -4.17 20.19 -1.15
CA ALA A 61 -5.41 20.93 -1.34
C ALA A 61 -5.69 21.21 -2.82
N MET A 62 -6.96 21.05 -3.23
CA MET A 62 -7.40 21.39 -4.58
C MET A 62 -7.31 22.91 -4.77
N PRO A 63 -6.72 23.38 -5.88
CA PRO A 63 -6.71 24.80 -6.19
C PRO A 63 -8.13 25.27 -6.51
N THR A 64 -8.56 26.36 -5.87
CA THR A 64 -9.85 27.02 -6.13
C THR A 64 -9.89 27.75 -7.48
N HIS A 65 -8.74 28.06 -8.07
CA HIS A 65 -8.62 28.70 -9.37
C HIS A 65 -7.50 28.08 -10.20
N GLU A 66 -7.74 27.93 -11.52
CA GLU A 66 -6.67 27.66 -12.47
C GLU A 66 -5.81 28.93 -12.62
N GLU A 67 -4.84 29.08 -11.73
CA GLU A 67 -3.81 30.10 -11.88
C GLU A 67 -3.04 29.80 -13.17
N GLY A 68 -3.24 30.62 -14.20
CA GLY A 68 -2.58 30.51 -15.48
C GLY A 68 -1.06 30.59 -15.33
N CYS A 69 -0.41 29.44 -15.21
CA CYS A 69 1.03 29.36 -15.02
C CYS A 69 1.75 29.41 -16.37
N ARG A 70 2.46 30.51 -16.64
CA ARG A 70 3.55 30.53 -17.62
C ARG A 70 4.80 29.97 -16.94
N GLY A 71 5.23 28.74 -17.28
CA GLY A 71 6.41 28.13 -16.65
C GLY A 71 6.49 26.60 -16.73
N ARG A 72 7.12 25.98 -15.72
CA ARG A 72 7.33 24.52 -15.57
C ARG A 72 6.03 23.74 -15.83
N PRO A 73 6.07 22.58 -16.53
CA PRO A 73 4.90 21.74 -16.72
C PRO A 73 4.18 21.46 -15.40
N GLN A 74 2.87 21.62 -15.40
CA GLN A 74 2.04 21.39 -14.22
C GLN A 74 2.08 19.92 -13.83
N SER A 75 2.26 19.63 -12.54
CA SER A 75 2.14 18.28 -12.01
C SER A 75 0.75 17.72 -12.28
N VAL A 76 0.67 16.42 -12.58
CA VAL A 76 -0.60 15.73 -12.77
C VAL A 76 -1.34 15.67 -11.45
N LYS A 77 -2.54 16.27 -11.41
CA LYS A 77 -3.43 16.29 -10.25
C LYS A 77 -4.57 15.32 -10.48
N ILE A 78 -4.86 14.47 -9.50
CA ILE A 78 -5.91 13.48 -9.56
C ILE A 78 -6.84 13.74 -8.36
N PRO A 79 -8.06 14.26 -8.58
CA PRO A 79 -8.99 14.50 -7.50
C PRO A 79 -9.40 13.18 -6.82
N TYR A 80 -9.74 13.22 -5.54
CA TYR A 80 -10.49 12.14 -4.91
C TYR A 80 -11.92 12.09 -5.46
N HIS A 81 -12.67 11.05 -5.10
CA HIS A 81 -14.09 10.96 -5.46
C HIS A 81 -14.91 12.13 -4.92
N GLN A 82 -15.90 12.59 -5.70
CA GLN A 82 -16.71 13.78 -5.39
C GLN A 82 -17.55 13.70 -4.10
N HIS A 83 -17.66 12.52 -3.50
CA HIS A 83 -18.44 12.29 -2.28
C HIS A 83 -17.57 11.81 -1.12
N SER A 84 -16.24 11.93 -1.24
CA SER A 84 -15.33 11.63 -0.14
C SER A 84 -15.19 12.81 0.82
N ILE A 85 -14.71 12.52 2.03
CA ILE A 85 -14.27 13.56 2.97
C ILE A 85 -13.09 14.38 2.40
N HIS A 86 -12.38 13.82 1.42
CA HIS A 86 -11.23 14.40 0.73
C HIS A 86 -11.60 15.16 -0.56
N GLN A 87 -12.87 15.49 -0.80
CA GLN A 87 -13.34 16.16 -2.03
C GLN A 87 -12.64 17.50 -2.34
N ASN A 88 -12.08 18.16 -1.32
CA ASN A 88 -11.32 19.42 -1.45
C ASN A 88 -9.81 19.20 -1.56
N GLN A 89 -9.36 17.95 -1.69
CA GLN A 89 -7.96 17.55 -1.84
C GLN A 89 -7.76 16.79 -3.16
N CYS A 90 -6.51 16.59 -3.53
CA CYS A 90 -6.12 15.76 -4.66
C CYS A 90 -4.79 15.08 -4.41
N ARG A 91 -4.59 13.97 -5.11
CA ARG A 91 -3.30 13.34 -5.23
C ARG A 91 -2.51 13.98 -6.36
N ILE A 92 -1.26 14.29 -6.10
CA ILE A 92 -0.31 14.73 -7.10
C ILE A 92 0.64 13.59 -7.42
N LEU A 93 0.79 13.22 -8.69
CA LEU A 93 1.78 12.24 -9.08
C LEU A 93 3.20 12.79 -8.83
N HIS A 94 4.04 11.97 -8.21
CA HIS A 94 5.46 12.24 -8.12
C HIS A 94 6.10 12.24 -9.51
N GLY A 95 7.12 13.08 -9.69
CA GLY A 95 7.98 13.01 -10.87
C GLY A 95 8.81 11.72 -10.86
N GLU A 96 9.23 11.26 -12.04
CA GLU A 96 9.96 9.99 -12.21
C GLU A 96 11.24 9.83 -11.36
N GLN A 97 11.79 10.94 -10.86
CA GLN A 97 13.03 10.99 -10.07
C GLN A 97 12.80 11.34 -8.59
N ALA A 98 11.55 11.34 -8.11
CA ALA A 98 11.27 11.64 -6.72
C ALA A 98 11.70 10.47 -5.83
N GLU A 99 12.53 10.76 -4.82
CA GLU A 99 12.82 9.83 -3.74
C GLU A 99 11.74 9.99 -2.67
N VAL A 100 10.91 8.97 -2.49
CA VAL A 100 9.78 8.97 -1.56
C VAL A 100 9.99 7.88 -0.53
N ILE A 101 9.88 8.28 0.73
CA ILE A 101 9.88 7.38 1.88
C ILE A 101 8.43 7.29 2.36
N PRO A 102 7.72 6.18 2.09
CA PRO A 102 6.35 6.03 2.57
C PRO A 102 6.39 5.85 4.09
N ASN A 103 5.53 6.58 4.78
CA ASN A 103 5.31 6.43 6.21
C ASN A 103 3.99 5.70 6.44
N PHE A 104 4.07 4.42 6.78
CA PHE A 104 2.90 3.61 7.14
C PHE A 104 2.80 3.52 8.66
N PRO A 105 1.79 4.14 9.30
CA PRO A 105 1.61 4.06 10.73
C PRO A 105 1.19 2.65 11.14
N GLY A 106 1.66 2.20 12.31
CA GLY A 106 1.26 0.92 12.90
C GLY A 106 2.39 -0.09 13.03
N LYS A 107 2.03 -1.31 13.46
CA LYS A 107 2.98 -2.42 13.61
C LYS A 107 3.35 -2.98 12.24
N TRP A 108 4.63 -3.34 12.09
CA TRP A 108 5.10 -4.05 10.91
C TRP A 108 4.40 -5.42 10.77
N PHE A 109 4.27 -5.84 9.52
CA PHE A 109 3.56 -7.06 9.14
C PHE A 109 3.98 -8.30 9.94
N ALA A 110 3.02 -9.20 10.15
CA ALA A 110 3.25 -10.47 10.81
C ALA A 110 4.40 -11.25 10.17
N ASN A 111 5.11 -12.04 10.96
CA ASN A 111 6.24 -12.81 10.45
C ASN A 111 5.74 -14.01 9.63
N ARG A 112 6.07 -14.04 8.32
CA ARG A 112 5.96 -15.23 7.44
C ARG A 112 6.24 -16.59 8.12
N GLU A 113 7.27 -16.67 8.95
CA GLU A 113 7.70 -17.94 9.56
C GLU A 113 6.87 -18.32 10.80
N ASN A 114 6.02 -17.41 11.31
CA ASN A 114 5.12 -17.69 12.41
C ASN A 114 3.80 -18.29 11.89
N LEU A 115 3.69 -19.61 11.94
CA LEU A 115 2.54 -20.38 11.43
C LEU A 115 1.15 -19.88 11.89
N PRO A 116 0.92 -19.53 13.18
CA PRO A 116 -0.37 -19.00 13.63
C PRO A 116 -0.79 -17.71 12.92
N ASP A 117 0.17 -16.87 12.57
CA ASP A 117 -0.08 -15.56 11.95
C ASP A 117 -0.01 -15.60 10.42
N HIS A 118 0.23 -16.78 9.82
CA HIS A 118 0.42 -16.90 8.38
C HIS A 118 -0.77 -16.36 7.55
N PRO A 119 -2.05 -16.63 7.89
CA PRO A 119 -3.17 -16.05 7.18
C PRO A 119 -3.23 -14.51 7.27
N LEU A 120 -2.85 -13.95 8.43
CA LEU A 120 -2.79 -12.49 8.62
C LEU A 120 -1.67 -11.88 7.79
N TYR A 121 -0.50 -12.52 7.75
CA TYR A 121 0.61 -12.14 6.87
C TYR A 121 0.18 -12.13 5.39
N CYS A 122 -0.51 -13.17 4.92
CA CYS A 122 -1.04 -13.23 3.55
C CYS A 122 -2.04 -12.09 3.29
N ALA A 123 -2.99 -11.87 4.21
CA ALA A 123 -3.98 -10.81 4.10
C ALA A 123 -3.31 -9.42 4.05
N SER A 124 -2.31 -9.17 4.88
CA SER A 124 -1.57 -7.90 4.89
C SER A 124 -0.80 -7.66 3.60
N LEU A 125 -0.14 -8.68 3.03
CA LEU A 125 0.56 -8.52 1.76
C LEU A 125 -0.39 -8.29 0.59
N LEU A 126 -1.55 -8.96 0.58
CA LEU A 126 -2.59 -8.69 -0.39
C LEU A 126 -3.08 -7.24 -0.26
N ALA A 127 -3.36 -6.77 0.95
CA ALA A 127 -3.78 -5.38 1.19
C ALA A 127 -2.71 -4.37 0.75
N LEU A 128 -1.43 -4.69 0.89
CA LEU A 128 -0.36 -3.78 0.50
C LEU A 128 -0.15 -3.72 -1.03
N LEU A 129 -0.22 -4.87 -1.70
CA LEU A 129 0.32 -5.07 -3.05
C LEU A 129 -0.73 -5.29 -4.14
N LYS A 130 -1.93 -5.74 -3.78
CA LYS A 130 -3.04 -5.91 -4.71
C LYS A 130 -3.83 -4.59 -4.79
N PRO A 131 -4.28 -4.14 -5.96
CA PRO A 131 -5.27 -3.07 -6.03
C PRO A 131 -6.61 -3.52 -5.43
N TRP A 132 -7.21 -2.70 -4.57
CA TRP A 132 -8.49 -2.98 -3.92
C TRP A 132 -9.21 -1.69 -3.55
N ARG A 133 -10.52 -1.74 -3.36
CA ARG A 133 -11.34 -0.62 -2.87
C ARG A 133 -12.08 -0.98 -1.58
N SER A 134 -12.45 -2.25 -1.45
CA SER A 134 -12.90 -2.85 -0.21
C SER A 134 -11.97 -4.00 0.17
N LEU A 135 -11.87 -4.30 1.47
CA LEU A 135 -11.16 -5.50 1.94
C LEU A 135 -11.76 -6.79 1.37
N ALA A 136 -13.03 -6.76 0.93
CA ALA A 136 -13.66 -7.85 0.21
C ALA A 136 -13.01 -8.15 -1.15
N ASP A 137 -12.31 -7.20 -1.76
CA ASP A 137 -11.67 -7.39 -3.07
C ASP A 137 -10.37 -8.19 -2.97
N LEU A 138 -9.82 -8.33 -1.75
CA LEU A 138 -8.56 -9.02 -1.51
C LEU A 138 -8.65 -10.51 -1.86
N LYS A 139 -9.82 -11.12 -1.67
CA LYS A 139 -10.08 -12.53 -1.91
C LYS A 139 -11.51 -12.78 -2.39
N SER A 140 -11.71 -13.88 -3.11
CA SER A 140 -13.02 -14.45 -3.37
C SER A 140 -13.72 -14.89 -2.07
N VAL A 141 -15.05 -14.99 -2.12
CA VAL A 141 -15.88 -15.40 -0.98
C VAL A 141 -15.52 -16.83 -0.52
N SER A 142 -15.21 -17.73 -1.46
CA SER A 142 -14.95 -19.14 -1.19
C SER A 142 -13.49 -19.48 -0.85
N GLU A 143 -12.55 -18.55 -1.08
CA GLU A 143 -11.12 -18.82 -0.88
C GLU A 143 -10.62 -18.26 0.46
N THR A 144 -9.56 -18.85 1.00
CA THR A 144 -8.85 -18.29 2.16
C THR A 144 -7.88 -17.20 1.73
N PHE A 145 -7.38 -16.39 2.67
CA PHE A 145 -6.32 -15.41 2.34
C PHE A 145 -5.02 -16.07 1.89
N VAL A 146 -4.77 -17.31 2.31
CA VAL A 146 -3.59 -18.08 1.89
C VAL A 146 -3.75 -18.46 0.41
N ASP A 147 -4.88 -19.05 0.02
CA ASP A 147 -5.17 -19.41 -1.37
C ASP A 147 -5.13 -18.19 -2.30
N ALA A 148 -5.77 -17.09 -1.88
CA ALA A 148 -5.78 -15.83 -2.63
C ALA A 148 -4.37 -15.28 -2.85
N PHE A 149 -3.51 -15.41 -1.83
CA PHE A 149 -2.13 -14.95 -1.91
C PHE A 149 -1.29 -15.86 -2.82
N GLU A 150 -1.47 -17.16 -2.76
CA GLU A 150 -0.80 -18.11 -3.68
C GLU A 150 -1.21 -17.86 -5.13
N HIS A 151 -2.50 -17.66 -5.41
CA HIS A 151 -2.99 -17.27 -6.73
C HIS A 151 -2.36 -15.94 -7.18
N PHE A 152 -2.34 -14.94 -6.31
CA PHE A 152 -1.71 -13.65 -6.60
C PHE A 152 -0.22 -13.78 -6.96
N LEU A 153 0.53 -14.65 -6.27
CA LEU A 153 1.94 -14.92 -6.58
C LEU A 153 2.14 -15.59 -7.94
N VAL A 154 1.22 -16.46 -8.36
CA VAL A 154 1.28 -17.14 -9.66
C VAL A 154 0.92 -16.19 -10.80
N ASP A 155 -0.14 -15.40 -10.63
CA ASP A 155 -0.64 -14.47 -11.64
C ASP A 155 0.28 -13.26 -11.84
N SER A 156 0.95 -12.86 -10.77
CA SER A 156 1.83 -11.70 -10.78
C SER A 156 3.26 -12.09 -11.13
N SER A 157 3.94 -11.29 -11.97
CA SER A 157 5.40 -11.35 -12.08
C SER A 157 6.14 -10.97 -10.78
N LEU A 158 5.41 -10.75 -9.68
CA LEU A 158 5.87 -10.45 -8.33
C LEU A 158 6.49 -11.65 -7.61
N HIS A 159 6.30 -12.89 -8.06
CA HIS A 159 6.94 -14.06 -7.43
C HIS A 159 8.46 -13.88 -7.26
N LYS A 160 9.12 -13.23 -8.23
CA LYS A 160 10.57 -12.95 -8.18
C LYS A 160 10.95 -11.80 -7.26
N VAL A 161 10.02 -10.87 -7.04
CA VAL A 161 10.23 -9.68 -6.19
C VAL A 161 10.06 -10.07 -4.73
N LEU A 162 9.01 -10.82 -4.39
CA LEU A 162 8.69 -11.17 -3.00
C LEU A 162 9.63 -12.20 -2.36
N GLU A 163 10.25 -13.10 -3.14
CA GLU A 163 11.23 -14.07 -2.61
C GLU A 163 12.50 -13.42 -2.07
N GLU A 164 12.96 -12.34 -2.71
CA GLU A 164 14.15 -11.59 -2.27
C GLU A 164 13.78 -10.50 -1.25
N ASP A 165 12.61 -9.86 -1.39
CA ASP A 165 12.35 -8.56 -0.75
C ASP A 165 11.64 -8.64 0.61
N VAL A 166 10.86 -9.69 0.87
CA VAL A 166 10.21 -9.84 2.19
C VAL A 166 11.22 -10.19 3.29
N LYS A 167 12.33 -10.85 2.94
CA LYS A 167 13.47 -11.02 3.86
C LYS A 167 14.19 -9.70 4.12
N LEU A 168 14.20 -8.78 3.15
CA LEU A 168 14.84 -7.48 3.24
C LEU A 168 14.02 -6.45 4.03
N LEU A 169 12.69 -6.47 3.92
CA LEU A 169 11.78 -5.67 4.75
C LEU A 169 11.92 -5.97 6.24
N LYS A 170 12.30 -7.21 6.60
CA LYS A 170 12.48 -7.65 7.99
C LYS A 170 13.87 -7.39 8.58
N THR A 171 14.91 -7.21 7.77
CA THR A 171 16.30 -7.24 8.23
C THR A 171 17.11 -5.97 7.99
N CYS A 172 16.68 -5.05 7.12
CA CYS A 172 17.57 -4.00 6.63
C CYS A 172 17.10 -2.58 6.91
N THR A 173 17.97 -1.83 7.60
CA THR A 173 18.04 -0.36 7.60
C THR A 173 18.14 0.17 6.15
N TRP A 174 17.09 0.86 5.69
CA TRP A 174 16.96 1.86 4.62
C TRP A 174 17.65 1.70 3.23
N ARG A 175 18.79 1.04 3.09
CA ARG A 175 19.60 1.02 1.85
C ARG A 175 19.11 0.07 0.77
N VAL A 176 18.31 -0.94 1.09
CA VAL A 176 17.95 -1.99 0.12
C VAL A 176 16.57 -1.78 -0.53
N ILE A 177 15.66 -1.05 0.12
CA ILE A 177 14.40 -0.58 -0.49
C ILE A 177 14.68 0.17 -1.82
N PHE A 178 15.80 0.90 -1.87
CA PHE A 178 16.29 1.58 -3.08
C PHE A 178 16.65 0.65 -4.25
N SER A 179 17.10 -0.58 -4.00
CA SER A 179 17.44 -1.52 -5.08
C SER A 179 16.21 -2.23 -5.61
N ILE A 180 15.26 -2.52 -4.71
CA ILE A 180 14.00 -3.21 -4.99
C ILE A 180 13.07 -2.32 -5.83
N LEU A 181 12.88 -1.07 -5.39
CA LEU A 181 12.07 -0.10 -6.13
C LEU A 181 12.67 0.21 -7.50
N LYS A 182 14.01 0.18 -7.63
CA LYS A 182 14.70 0.40 -8.91
C LYS A 182 14.52 -0.76 -9.91
N VAL A 183 14.38 -1.99 -9.42
CA VAL A 183 14.11 -3.18 -10.24
C VAL A 183 12.63 -3.22 -10.64
N ILE A 184 11.70 -2.98 -9.71
CA ILE A 184 10.26 -2.89 -9.99
C ILE A 184 9.98 -1.77 -11.00
N TRP A 185 10.59 -0.60 -10.81
CA TRP A 185 10.45 0.54 -11.72
C TRP A 185 11.03 0.25 -13.12
N ARG A 186 12.19 -0.40 -13.23
CA ARG A 186 12.75 -0.83 -14.53
C ARG A 186 11.86 -1.84 -15.27
N MET A 187 11.21 -2.75 -14.55
CA MET A 187 10.34 -3.76 -15.18
C MET A 187 9.02 -3.17 -15.67
N THR A 188 8.44 -2.22 -14.95
CA THR A 188 7.20 -1.53 -15.35
C THR A 188 7.44 -0.57 -16.52
N LEU A 189 8.61 0.10 -16.54
CA LEU A 189 9.04 0.97 -17.65
C LEU A 189 9.26 0.18 -18.96
N MET A 190 9.85 -1.02 -18.89
CA MET A 190 10.07 -1.88 -20.05
C MET A 190 8.76 -2.38 -20.67
N LYS A 191 7.73 -2.68 -19.86
CA LYS A 191 6.39 -3.08 -20.36
C LYS A 191 5.68 -1.93 -21.08
N LYS A 192 5.74 -0.69 -20.57
CA LYS A 192 5.14 0.48 -21.22
C LYS A 192 5.84 0.87 -22.54
N ILE A 193 7.17 0.81 -22.58
CA ILE A 193 7.95 1.10 -23.81
C ILE A 193 7.70 0.05 -24.91
N TRP A 194 7.51 -1.22 -24.53
CA TRP A 194 7.21 -2.28 -25.48
C TRP A 194 5.79 -2.16 -26.07
N CYS A 195 4.76 -1.92 -25.23
CA CYS A 195 3.40 -1.69 -25.72
C CYS A 195 3.31 -0.49 -26.68
N HIS A 196 4.01 0.61 -26.37
CA HIS A 196 3.93 1.81 -27.21
C HIS A 196 4.64 1.65 -28.57
N LYS A 197 5.74 0.87 -28.62
CA LYS A 197 6.43 0.55 -29.88
C LYS A 197 5.68 -0.45 -30.77
N VAL A 198 4.82 -1.29 -30.20
CA VAL A 198 3.99 -2.25 -30.96
C VAL A 198 2.81 -1.55 -31.63
N GLN A 199 2.23 -0.52 -31.01
CA GLN A 199 1.11 0.24 -31.60
C GLN A 199 1.53 1.24 -32.69
N LEU A 200 2.80 1.64 -32.76
CA LEU A 200 3.31 2.55 -33.80
C LEU A 200 3.81 1.82 -35.07
N LYS A 201 3.65 0.50 -35.15
CA LYS A 201 4.07 -0.33 -36.30
C LYS A 201 2.91 -1.02 -37.03
N GLN A 202 1.67 -0.68 -36.71
CA GLN A 202 0.45 -1.07 -37.44
C GLN A 202 -0.14 0.16 -38.11
#